data_AF-B0EUN9-F1
#
_entry.id   AF-B0EUN9-F1
#
_cell.length_a   1.000
_cell.length_b   1.000
_cell.length_c   1.000
_cell.angle_alpha   90.00
_cell.angle_beta   90.00
_cell.angle_gamma   90.00
#
_symmetry.space_group_name_H-M   'P 1'
#
loop_
_entity.id
_entity.type
_entity.pdbx_description
1 polymer ?
#
loop_
_entity_poly.entity_id
_entity_poly.type
_entity_poly.pdbx_seq_one_letter_code
_entity_poly.pdbx_strand_id
1 'polypeptide(L)'
;MIKDQNGKCNNNISYCLNKSYVNGKCVECSNTYSPNLKGECINTKIEYCEEQNTYGCKRCKEGYYLTKDMKCLKCDSNCETCYETPTYCMSCSNDKYLRNDKTCQSNKELNGTCLQILADGSGCGICKNGYYRNGKGCSKCEKECLTCNQKDKCIICGEGYFMSSTGICKSTTTIKGCKGEIDKEYGCRECLTGYYLINKECSKCGKQCMTCLNEKECNTCEDEYIIINKECIHYSNINKCKETKNNKCSKCSFWYGINEEGTKCNKEIKRKNKRKQQQYLKFHNQISNLYHLEME
;
A
#
# COMPACT_ATOMS: atom_id res chain seq x y z
N MET A 1 8.75 25.43 -73.88
CA MET A 1 8.54 26.27 -72.68
C MET A 1 7.11 26.08 -72.19
N ILE A 2 6.87 26.15 -70.88
CA ILE A 2 5.55 25.96 -70.26
C ILE A 2 5.11 27.26 -69.61
N LYS A 3 3.86 27.69 -69.82
CA LYS A 3 3.32 28.89 -69.16
C LYS A 3 2.94 28.57 -67.72
N ASP A 4 3.41 29.39 -66.79
CA ASP A 4 2.98 29.32 -65.39
C ASP A 4 1.63 30.02 -65.16
N GLN A 5 1.12 29.96 -63.93
CA GLN A 5 -0.17 30.58 -63.55
C GLN A 5 -0.20 32.10 -63.74
N ASN A 6 0.97 32.74 -63.89
CA ASN A 6 1.12 34.18 -64.13
C ASN A 6 1.42 34.50 -65.61
N GLY A 7 1.31 33.50 -66.51
CA GLY A 7 1.51 33.65 -67.95
C GLY A 7 2.96 33.69 -68.41
N LYS A 8 3.94 33.46 -67.52
CA LYS A 8 5.37 33.47 -67.84
C LYS A 8 5.81 32.12 -68.40
N CYS A 9 6.55 32.14 -69.51
CA CYS A 9 7.14 30.95 -70.11
C CYS A 9 8.38 30.50 -69.32
N ASN A 10 8.33 29.29 -68.76
CA ASN A 10 9.42 28.70 -67.99
C ASN A 10 9.99 27.46 -68.68
N ASN A 11 11.25 27.15 -68.39
CA ASN A 11 11.88 25.89 -68.75
C ASN A 11 11.31 24.75 -67.90
N ASN A 12 11.33 23.52 -68.42
CA ASN A 12 10.79 22.37 -67.71
C ASN A 12 11.67 22.04 -66.50
N ILE A 13 11.12 22.06 -65.28
CA ILE A 13 11.82 21.66 -64.06
C ILE A 13 11.60 20.15 -63.87
N SER A 14 12.70 19.40 -63.83
CA SER A 14 12.64 17.94 -63.65
C SER A 14 11.94 17.58 -62.33
N TYR A 15 11.11 16.54 -62.37
CA TYR A 15 10.33 16.04 -61.22
C TYR A 15 9.27 17.01 -60.68
N CYS A 16 8.97 18.12 -61.36
CA CYS A 16 7.85 18.98 -61.01
C CYS A 16 6.51 18.33 -61.45
N LEU A 17 5.61 18.06 -60.49
CA LEU A 17 4.31 17.44 -60.77
C LEU A 17 3.40 18.41 -61.51
N ASN A 18 2.67 17.87 -62.48
CA ASN A 18 1.63 18.57 -63.25
C ASN A 18 2.07 19.91 -63.86
N LYS A 19 3.39 20.15 -63.95
CA LYS A 19 3.94 21.43 -64.38
C LYS A 19 3.39 22.61 -63.56
N SER A 20 3.17 22.39 -62.27
CA SER A 20 2.67 23.38 -61.32
C SER A 20 3.78 24.41 -61.02
N TYR A 21 3.74 25.52 -61.74
CA TYR A 21 4.72 26.62 -61.62
C TYR A 21 4.08 27.89 -61.06
N VAL A 22 4.81 28.59 -60.18
CA VAL A 22 4.50 29.95 -59.74
C VAL A 22 5.78 30.78 -59.82
N ASN A 23 5.77 31.87 -60.58
CA ASN A 23 6.93 32.75 -60.80
C ASN A 23 8.20 32.01 -61.27
N GLY A 24 8.03 30.99 -62.12
CA GLY A 24 9.14 30.14 -62.58
C GLY A 24 9.74 29.20 -61.56
N LYS A 25 9.08 28.97 -60.42
CA LYS A 25 9.45 27.97 -59.42
C LYS A 25 8.43 26.84 -59.40
N CYS A 26 8.89 25.60 -59.21
CA CYS A 26 7.99 24.49 -58.98
C CYS A 26 7.35 24.60 -57.58
N VAL A 27 6.03 24.46 -57.49
CA VAL A 27 5.31 24.47 -56.20
C VAL A 27 4.93 23.08 -55.70
N GLU A 28 4.95 22.08 -56.58
CA GLU A 28 4.58 20.71 -56.25
C GLU A 28 5.55 19.74 -56.95
N CYS A 29 6.41 19.08 -56.17
CA CYS A 29 7.38 18.13 -56.69
C CYS A 29 6.86 16.68 -56.57
N SER A 30 7.42 15.79 -57.38
CA SER A 30 7.12 14.35 -57.35
C SER A 30 7.47 13.76 -55.99
N ASN A 31 6.83 12.62 -55.64
CA ASN A 31 7.15 11.91 -54.40
C ASN A 31 8.67 11.74 -54.26
N THR A 32 9.20 12.10 -53.08
CA THR A 32 10.64 12.14 -52.76
C THR A 32 11.46 13.29 -53.28
N TYR A 33 10.80 14.35 -53.74
CA TYR A 33 11.45 15.60 -54.06
C TYR A 33 10.74 16.76 -53.38
N SER A 34 11.50 17.79 -52.99
CA SER A 34 10.96 19.04 -52.45
C SER A 34 11.60 20.23 -53.16
N PRO A 35 10.88 21.34 -53.34
CA PRO A 35 11.44 22.53 -53.97
C PRO A 35 12.48 23.19 -53.07
N ASN A 36 13.67 23.46 -53.60
CA ASN A 36 14.69 24.27 -52.93
C ASN A 36 14.35 25.78 -53.01
N LEU A 37 15.18 26.65 -52.42
CA LEU A 37 14.98 28.12 -52.46
C LEU A 37 14.90 28.70 -53.89
N LYS A 38 15.52 28.02 -54.87
CA LYS A 38 15.50 28.37 -56.30
C LYS A 38 14.26 27.84 -57.03
N GLY A 39 13.45 27.01 -56.38
CA GLY A 39 12.24 26.41 -56.98
C GLY A 39 12.52 25.12 -57.77
N GLU A 40 13.71 24.53 -57.61
CA GLU A 40 14.08 23.27 -58.24
C GLU A 40 13.75 22.10 -57.32
N CYS A 41 13.19 21.03 -57.87
CA CYS A 41 12.89 19.82 -57.12
C CYS A 41 14.18 19.06 -56.82
N ILE A 42 14.63 19.08 -55.57
CA ILE A 42 15.79 18.31 -55.09
C ILE A 42 15.32 17.03 -54.44
N ASN A 43 16.09 15.95 -54.59
CA ASN A 43 15.77 14.67 -53.97
C ASN A 43 15.87 14.79 -52.44
N THR A 44 14.77 14.54 -51.76
CA THR A 44 14.61 14.58 -50.30
C THR A 44 14.22 13.22 -49.74
N LYS A 45 14.51 12.14 -50.47
CA LYS A 45 14.24 10.77 -50.03
C LYS A 45 14.87 10.51 -48.66
N ILE A 46 14.02 10.13 -47.70
CA ILE A 46 14.45 9.74 -46.36
C ILE A 46 14.68 8.24 -46.35
N GLU A 47 15.86 7.83 -45.89
CA GLU A 47 16.21 6.41 -45.78
C GLU A 47 15.28 5.71 -44.79
N TYR A 48 14.89 4.47 -45.09
CA TYR A 48 13.96 3.67 -44.30
C TYR A 48 12.58 4.30 -44.05
N CYS A 49 12.22 5.32 -44.82
CA CYS A 49 10.87 5.88 -44.82
C CYS A 49 9.98 5.12 -45.82
N GLU A 50 8.78 4.76 -45.40
CA GLU A 50 7.76 4.12 -46.22
C GLU A 50 6.80 5.15 -46.82
N GLU A 51 6.39 6.13 -46.02
CA GLU A 51 5.55 7.26 -46.44
C GLU A 51 6.16 8.57 -45.98
N GLN A 52 6.36 9.53 -46.88
CA GLN A 52 6.88 10.86 -46.57
C GLN A 52 6.03 11.95 -47.21
N ASN A 53 6.06 13.13 -46.59
CA ASN A 53 5.45 14.35 -47.10
C ASN A 53 6.52 15.45 -47.27
N THR A 54 6.09 16.68 -47.55
CA THR A 54 6.97 17.84 -47.76
C THR A 54 7.76 18.25 -46.50
N TYR A 55 7.36 17.80 -45.32
CA TYR A 55 7.98 18.14 -44.03
C TYR A 55 8.91 17.04 -43.48
N GLY A 56 8.79 15.82 -43.98
CA GLY A 56 9.65 14.70 -43.60
C GLY A 56 8.93 13.35 -43.69
N CYS A 57 9.44 12.37 -42.97
CA CYS A 57 8.82 11.06 -42.94
C CYS A 57 7.55 11.07 -42.09
N LYS A 58 6.51 10.41 -42.59
CA LYS A 58 5.23 10.18 -41.91
C LYS A 58 5.16 8.77 -41.32
N ARG A 59 5.65 7.77 -42.06
CA ARG A 59 5.71 6.36 -41.61
C ARG A 59 7.06 5.76 -41.96
N CYS A 60 7.77 5.28 -40.94
CA CYS A 60 8.99 4.52 -41.12
C CYS A 60 8.68 3.06 -41.47
N LYS A 61 9.61 2.41 -42.17
CA LYS A 61 9.58 0.97 -42.38
C LYS A 61 9.65 0.23 -41.04
N GLU A 62 9.15 -1.00 -41.01
CA GLU A 62 9.22 -1.87 -39.84
C GLU A 62 10.67 -2.04 -39.34
N GLY A 63 10.85 -2.05 -38.01
CA GLY A 63 12.17 -2.03 -37.37
C GLY A 63 12.82 -0.64 -37.25
N TYR A 64 12.14 0.43 -37.66
CA TYR A 64 12.57 1.82 -37.51
C TYR A 64 11.49 2.66 -36.82
N TYR A 65 11.91 3.61 -35.99
CA TYR A 65 11.01 4.56 -35.31
C TYR A 65 11.16 5.97 -35.87
N LEU A 66 10.06 6.73 -35.81
CA LEU A 66 10.02 8.13 -36.23
C LEU A 66 10.62 9.02 -35.14
N THR A 67 11.62 9.81 -35.48
CA THR A 67 12.21 10.82 -34.60
C THR A 67 11.43 12.12 -34.64
N LYS A 68 11.68 13.00 -33.65
CA LYS A 68 11.11 14.36 -33.62
C LYS A 68 11.48 15.20 -34.85
N ASP A 69 12.62 14.90 -35.48
CA ASP A 69 13.08 15.57 -36.71
C ASP A 69 12.50 14.93 -37.99
N MET A 70 11.43 14.13 -37.85
CA MET A 70 10.74 13.46 -38.96
C MET A 70 11.65 12.53 -39.78
N LYS A 71 12.65 11.92 -39.12
CA LYS A 71 13.55 10.92 -39.72
C LYS A 71 13.29 9.53 -39.13
N CYS A 72 13.74 8.51 -39.84
CA CYS A 72 13.64 7.13 -39.37
C CYS A 72 14.99 6.66 -38.83
N LEU A 73 15.01 6.23 -37.57
CA LEU A 73 16.18 5.61 -36.95
C LEU A 73 15.86 4.16 -36.58
N LYS A 74 16.89 3.31 -36.64
CA LYS A 74 16.74 1.88 -36.40
C LYS A 74 16.41 1.62 -34.93
N CYS A 75 15.54 0.66 -34.68
CA CYS A 75 15.31 0.13 -33.35
C CYS A 75 16.56 -0.55 -32.79
N ASP A 76 16.64 -0.63 -31.46
CA ASP A 76 17.64 -1.46 -30.79
C ASP A 76 17.46 -2.93 -31.24
N SER A 77 18.57 -3.64 -31.37
CA SER A 77 18.58 -5.06 -31.75
C SER A 77 17.76 -5.97 -30.82
N ASN A 78 17.41 -5.49 -29.62
CA ASN A 78 16.56 -6.20 -28.69
C ASN A 78 15.06 -6.08 -28.98
N CYS A 79 14.65 -5.09 -29.77
CA CYS A 79 13.27 -4.89 -30.20
C CYS A 79 13.09 -5.38 -31.64
N GLU A 80 11.90 -5.90 -31.95
CA GLU A 80 11.49 -6.09 -33.35
C GLU A 80 10.88 -4.80 -33.91
N THR A 81 10.02 -4.15 -33.11
CA THR A 81 9.51 -2.80 -33.37
C THR A 81 9.67 -1.92 -32.14
N CYS A 82 9.80 -0.61 -32.33
CA CYS A 82 10.01 0.36 -31.25
C CYS A 82 9.30 1.69 -31.54
N TYR A 83 9.18 2.54 -30.51
CA TYR A 83 8.45 3.81 -30.57
C TYR A 83 9.21 4.93 -29.85
N GLU A 84 9.34 6.10 -30.46
CA GLU A 84 10.05 7.30 -29.96
C GLU A 84 11.56 7.17 -29.66
N THR A 85 12.02 6.02 -29.18
CA THR A 85 13.41 5.72 -28.84
C THR A 85 13.76 4.31 -29.32
N PRO A 86 15.05 3.98 -29.52
CA PRO A 86 15.42 2.67 -30.02
C PRO A 86 15.13 1.55 -29.00
N THR A 87 15.06 1.87 -27.70
CA THR A 87 14.91 0.89 -26.61
C THR A 87 13.49 0.75 -26.06
N TYR A 88 12.56 1.62 -26.46
CA TYR A 88 11.15 1.49 -26.11
C TYR A 88 10.47 0.53 -27.10
N CYS A 89 10.50 -0.75 -26.78
CA CYS A 89 10.00 -1.81 -27.65
C CYS A 89 8.46 -1.85 -27.66
N MET A 90 7.90 -2.05 -28.85
CA MET A 90 6.47 -2.32 -29.07
C MET A 90 6.22 -3.81 -29.35
N SER A 91 7.19 -4.48 -29.98
CA SER A 91 7.24 -5.94 -30.13
C SER A 91 8.66 -6.45 -29.93
N CYS A 92 8.77 -7.74 -29.63
CA CYS A 92 10.03 -8.42 -29.40
C CYS A 92 10.22 -9.50 -30.45
N SER A 93 11.46 -9.71 -30.87
CA SER A 93 11.80 -10.83 -31.76
C SER A 93 11.42 -12.17 -31.14
N ASN A 94 11.33 -13.19 -31.99
CA ASN A 94 11.10 -14.57 -31.58
C ASN A 94 12.02 -14.97 -30.41
N ASP A 95 11.49 -15.77 -29.47
CA ASP A 95 12.13 -16.19 -28.22
C ASP A 95 12.32 -15.11 -27.13
N LYS A 96 11.68 -13.94 -27.28
CA LYS A 96 11.60 -12.90 -26.24
C LYS A 96 10.15 -12.48 -25.97
N TYR A 97 9.90 -11.97 -24.76
CA TYR A 97 8.62 -11.39 -24.36
C TYR A 97 8.75 -9.92 -23.97
N LEU A 98 7.65 -9.18 -24.15
CA LEU A 98 7.57 -7.75 -23.81
C LEU A 98 7.23 -7.55 -22.33
N ARG A 99 8.06 -6.79 -21.64
CA ARG A 99 7.84 -6.36 -20.25
C ARG A 99 7.03 -5.07 -20.19
N ASN A 100 6.49 -4.78 -19.01
CA ASN A 100 5.73 -3.55 -18.77
C ASN A 100 6.56 -2.26 -18.91
N ASP A 101 7.86 -2.32 -18.65
CA ASP A 101 8.81 -1.21 -18.85
C ASP A 101 9.24 -1.04 -20.31
N LYS A 102 8.58 -1.73 -21.24
CA LYS A 102 8.81 -1.66 -22.70
C LYS A 102 10.16 -2.20 -23.13
N THR A 103 10.75 -3.07 -22.33
CA THR A 103 11.96 -3.83 -22.69
C THR A 103 11.60 -5.27 -23.07
N CYS A 104 12.45 -5.88 -23.91
CA CYS A 104 12.32 -7.28 -24.30
C CYS A 104 13.24 -8.17 -23.46
N GLN A 105 12.71 -9.27 -22.93
CA GLN A 105 13.46 -10.24 -22.13
C GLN A 105 13.34 -11.64 -22.74
N SER A 106 14.38 -12.47 -22.61
CA SER A 106 14.37 -13.82 -23.18
C SER A 106 13.31 -14.71 -22.54
N ASN A 107 12.61 -15.49 -23.36
CA ASN A 107 11.69 -16.54 -22.91
C ASN A 107 12.38 -17.60 -22.04
N LYS A 108 13.72 -17.74 -22.09
CA LYS A 108 14.47 -18.60 -21.16
C LYS A 108 14.28 -18.21 -19.70
N GLU A 109 14.06 -16.93 -19.43
CA GLU A 109 13.82 -16.38 -18.08
C GLU A 109 12.44 -16.78 -17.53
N LEU A 110 11.53 -17.22 -18.41
CA LEU A 110 10.25 -17.81 -18.00
C LEU A 110 10.42 -19.24 -17.48
N ASN A 111 11.56 -19.88 -17.75
CA ASN A 111 11.85 -21.19 -17.20
C ASN A 111 11.99 -21.08 -15.68
N GLY A 112 11.20 -21.87 -14.95
CA GLY A 112 11.18 -21.80 -13.48
C GLY A 112 10.25 -20.73 -12.90
N THR A 113 9.80 -19.74 -13.67
CA THR A 113 8.91 -18.65 -13.17
C THR A 113 7.49 -18.70 -13.75
N CYS A 114 7.32 -19.22 -14.97
CA CYS A 114 6.03 -19.35 -15.64
C CYS A 114 5.42 -20.74 -15.45
N LEU A 115 4.11 -20.79 -15.20
CA LEU A 115 3.31 -22.01 -15.13
C LEU A 115 2.63 -22.32 -16.47
N GLN A 116 2.12 -21.29 -17.15
CA GLN A 116 1.46 -21.42 -18.46
C GLN A 116 1.94 -20.34 -19.42
N ILE A 117 2.61 -20.76 -20.49
CA ILE A 117 3.03 -19.91 -21.60
C ILE A 117 1.81 -19.56 -22.47
N LEU A 118 1.80 -18.36 -23.05
CA LEU A 118 0.76 -17.93 -24.00
C LEU A 118 0.83 -18.77 -25.28
N ALA A 119 -0.32 -18.96 -25.95
CA ALA A 119 -0.41 -19.82 -27.14
C ALA A 119 0.49 -19.36 -28.30
N ASP A 120 0.78 -18.05 -28.39
CA ASP A 120 1.67 -17.45 -29.39
C ASP A 120 3.15 -17.45 -28.96
N GLY A 121 3.48 -18.05 -27.80
CA GLY A 121 4.84 -18.07 -27.27
C GLY A 121 5.38 -16.71 -26.81
N SER A 122 4.56 -15.65 -26.83
CA SER A 122 5.00 -14.27 -26.59
C SER A 122 5.19 -13.90 -25.13
N GLY A 123 5.09 -14.89 -24.22
CA GLY A 123 5.34 -14.73 -22.80
C GLY A 123 4.48 -15.65 -21.93
N CYS A 124 4.19 -15.23 -20.71
CA CYS A 124 3.48 -15.99 -19.69
C CYS A 124 2.05 -15.50 -19.45
N GLY A 125 1.10 -16.43 -19.47
CA GLY A 125 -0.29 -16.21 -19.09
C GLY A 125 -0.52 -16.41 -17.58
N ILE A 126 0.09 -17.45 -17.00
CA ILE A 126 -0.03 -17.77 -15.56
C ILE A 126 1.36 -17.97 -14.96
N CYS A 127 1.71 -17.15 -13.97
CA CYS A 127 2.97 -17.27 -13.24
C CYS A 127 2.89 -18.34 -12.15
N LYS A 128 4.03 -18.95 -11.81
CA LYS A 128 4.14 -19.87 -10.67
C LYS A 128 3.95 -19.13 -9.34
N ASN A 129 3.63 -19.88 -8.28
CA ASN A 129 3.57 -19.35 -6.92
C ASN A 129 4.88 -18.63 -6.56
N GLY A 130 4.78 -17.52 -5.82
CA GLY A 130 5.89 -16.61 -5.56
C GLY A 130 6.20 -15.63 -6.69
N TYR A 131 5.43 -15.64 -7.79
CA TYR A 131 5.56 -14.70 -8.90
C TYR A 131 4.19 -14.12 -9.29
N TYR A 132 4.20 -12.87 -9.73
CA TYR A 132 3.03 -12.18 -10.28
C TYR A 132 3.25 -11.76 -11.73
N ARG A 133 2.16 -11.60 -12.47
CA ARG A 133 2.21 -11.20 -13.88
C ARG A 133 2.61 -9.74 -14.02
N ASN A 134 3.67 -9.47 -14.78
CA ASN A 134 4.18 -8.14 -15.08
C ASN A 134 4.38 -7.98 -16.59
N GLY A 135 3.33 -7.50 -17.27
CA GLY A 135 3.26 -7.48 -18.73
C GLY A 135 3.03 -8.88 -19.27
N LYS A 136 3.86 -9.32 -20.22
CA LYS A 136 3.91 -10.73 -20.65
C LYS A 136 4.93 -11.55 -19.85
N GLY A 137 5.55 -10.99 -18.80
CA GLY A 137 6.52 -11.67 -17.95
C GLY A 137 5.99 -12.04 -16.57
N CYS A 138 6.85 -12.70 -15.79
CA CYS A 138 6.63 -12.98 -14.38
C CYS A 138 7.69 -12.26 -13.53
N SER A 139 7.25 -11.48 -12.57
CA SER A 139 8.10 -10.82 -11.58
C SER A 139 7.94 -11.51 -10.23
N LYS A 140 9.03 -11.60 -9.45
CA LYS A 140 9.01 -12.21 -8.13
C LYS A 140 8.18 -11.37 -7.15
N CYS A 141 7.41 -12.03 -6.29
CA CYS A 141 6.78 -11.41 -5.14
C CYS A 141 7.84 -10.94 -4.12
N GLU A 142 7.44 -10.02 -3.24
CA GLU A 142 8.26 -9.71 -2.05
C GLU A 142 8.45 -10.96 -1.18
N LYS A 143 9.56 -11.02 -0.44
CA LYS A 143 9.98 -12.23 0.27
C LYS A 143 8.99 -12.68 1.36
N GLU A 144 8.21 -11.73 1.88
CA GLU A 144 7.17 -11.96 2.89
C GLU A 144 5.90 -12.60 2.30
N CYS A 145 5.81 -12.70 0.97
CA CYS A 145 4.64 -13.19 0.25
C CYS A 145 4.84 -14.58 -0.33
N LEU A 146 3.88 -15.47 -0.06
CA LEU A 146 3.75 -16.74 -0.78
C LEU A 146 3.14 -16.51 -2.17
N THR A 147 2.10 -15.69 -2.24
CA THR A 147 1.45 -15.29 -3.50
C THR A 147 1.10 -13.81 -3.47
N CYS A 148 1.22 -13.15 -4.61
CA CYS A 148 0.93 -11.74 -4.78
C CYS A 148 0.33 -11.48 -6.17
N ASN A 149 -0.42 -10.40 -6.35
CA ASN A 149 -0.85 -9.95 -7.68
C ASN A 149 -0.05 -8.74 -8.19
N GLN A 150 0.63 -8.03 -7.29
CA GLN A 150 1.59 -6.96 -7.59
C GLN A 150 2.75 -7.07 -6.61
N LYS A 151 3.83 -6.31 -6.83
CA LYS A 151 5.03 -6.32 -5.98
C LYS A 151 4.68 -6.17 -4.49
N ASP A 152 3.87 -5.16 -4.17
CA ASP A 152 3.49 -4.76 -2.81
C ASP A 152 2.12 -5.27 -2.34
N LYS A 153 1.38 -5.99 -3.20
CA LYS A 153 0.04 -6.51 -2.89
C LYS A 153 0.05 -8.01 -2.69
N CYS A 154 0.29 -8.38 -1.45
CA CYS A 154 0.26 -9.76 -1.03
C CYS A 154 -1.17 -10.29 -0.97
N ILE A 155 -1.37 -11.53 -1.44
CA ILE A 155 -2.62 -12.24 -1.27
C ILE A 155 -2.48 -13.23 -0.11
N ILE A 156 -1.37 -13.97 -0.06
CA ILE A 156 -1.08 -14.96 0.98
C ILE A 156 0.32 -14.70 1.50
N CYS A 157 0.45 -14.54 2.82
CA CYS A 157 1.73 -14.38 3.47
C CYS A 157 2.52 -15.69 3.51
N GLY A 158 3.85 -15.56 3.40
CA GLY A 158 4.80 -16.66 3.53
C GLY A 158 4.82 -17.28 4.93
N GLU A 159 5.60 -18.35 5.09
CA GLU A 159 5.84 -18.93 6.41
C GLU A 159 6.57 -17.95 7.33
N GLY A 160 6.14 -17.88 8.60
CA GLY A 160 6.65 -16.89 9.55
C GLY A 160 6.07 -15.49 9.38
N TYR A 161 5.08 -15.30 8.51
CA TYR A 161 4.40 -14.02 8.31
C TYR A 161 2.87 -14.15 8.43
N PHE A 162 2.21 -13.07 8.86
CA PHE A 162 0.74 -12.97 8.91
C PHE A 162 0.24 -11.67 8.28
N MET A 163 -1.02 -11.66 7.84
CA MET A 163 -1.65 -10.52 7.18
C MET A 163 -2.17 -9.51 8.22
N SER A 164 -1.54 -8.32 8.26
CA SER A 164 -1.99 -7.22 9.13
C SER A 164 -3.39 -6.72 8.76
N SER A 165 -3.98 -5.88 9.61
CA SER A 165 -5.23 -5.18 9.29
C SER A 165 -5.14 -4.25 8.07
N THR A 166 -3.93 -3.83 7.68
CA THR A 166 -3.67 -2.96 6.53
C THR A 166 -3.35 -3.73 5.25
N GLY A 167 -3.43 -5.07 5.26
CA GLY A 167 -3.12 -5.89 4.09
C GLY A 167 -1.62 -6.07 3.82
N ILE A 168 -0.77 -5.89 4.83
CA ILE A 168 0.69 -6.05 4.72
C ILE A 168 1.11 -7.29 5.51
N CYS A 169 1.96 -8.14 4.90
CA CYS A 169 2.52 -9.28 5.61
C CYS A 169 3.59 -8.84 6.61
N LYS A 170 3.35 -9.11 7.89
CA LYS A 170 4.26 -8.80 9.00
C LYS A 170 4.87 -10.06 9.58
N SER A 171 6.13 -9.95 10.02
CA SER A 171 6.84 -11.07 10.65
C SER A 171 6.21 -11.45 11.99
N THR A 172 5.89 -12.72 12.18
CA THR A 172 5.35 -13.22 13.46
C THR A 172 6.35 -13.04 14.61
N THR A 173 7.65 -13.09 14.33
CA THR A 173 8.71 -12.92 15.33
C THR A 173 8.80 -11.50 15.90
N THR A 174 8.24 -10.51 15.21
CA THR A 174 8.24 -9.11 15.67
C THR A 174 7.07 -8.78 16.58
N ILE A 175 6.03 -9.64 16.61
CA ILE A 175 4.84 -9.43 17.42
C ILE A 175 5.13 -9.83 18.86
N LYS A 176 4.88 -8.92 19.79
CA LYS A 176 5.07 -9.13 21.22
C LYS A 176 3.72 -9.23 21.91
N GLY A 177 3.67 -9.95 23.02
CA GLY A 177 2.48 -10.00 23.86
C GLY A 177 1.35 -10.88 23.32
N CYS A 178 1.55 -11.65 22.24
CA CYS A 178 0.59 -12.64 21.81
C CYS A 178 0.70 -13.91 22.64
N LYS A 179 -0.43 -14.50 23.01
CA LYS A 179 -0.53 -15.77 23.73
C LYS A 179 -0.74 -16.90 22.73
N GLY A 180 0.26 -17.75 22.58
CA GLY A 180 0.22 -18.88 21.64
C GLY A 180 0.68 -18.51 20.22
N GLU A 181 0.21 -19.29 19.25
CA GLU A 181 0.59 -19.13 17.84
C GLU A 181 -0.13 -17.95 17.17
N ILE A 182 0.53 -17.35 16.18
CA ILE A 182 -0.01 -16.25 15.38
C ILE A 182 -0.57 -16.84 14.09
N ASP A 183 -1.87 -16.67 13.90
CA ASP A 183 -2.60 -17.13 12.73
C ASP A 183 -2.23 -16.28 11.49
N LYS A 184 -2.02 -16.92 10.33
CA LYS A 184 -1.60 -16.22 9.10
C LYS A 184 -2.63 -15.21 8.61
N GLU A 185 -3.92 -15.45 8.82
CA GLU A 185 -5.02 -14.59 8.36
C GLU A 185 -5.53 -13.68 9.47
N TYR A 186 -5.68 -14.22 10.67
CA TYR A 186 -6.30 -13.52 11.80
C TYR A 186 -5.28 -12.87 12.75
N GLY A 187 -3.99 -13.13 12.58
CA GLY A 187 -2.94 -12.65 13.47
C GLY A 187 -3.08 -13.24 14.87
N CYS A 188 -2.87 -12.41 15.89
CA CYS A 188 -3.01 -12.84 17.27
C CYS A 188 -4.49 -12.96 17.68
N ARG A 189 -4.86 -14.08 18.31
CA ARG A 189 -6.23 -14.30 18.81
C ARG A 189 -6.43 -13.89 20.27
N GLU A 190 -5.39 -14.04 21.09
CA GLU A 190 -5.42 -13.73 22.52
C GLU A 190 -4.09 -13.10 22.94
N CYS A 191 -4.14 -12.06 23.76
CA CYS A 191 -2.94 -11.41 24.29
C CYS A 191 -2.56 -11.92 25.68
N LEU A 192 -1.27 -11.89 25.98
CA LEU A 192 -0.74 -12.11 27.33
C LEU A 192 -1.24 -11.00 28.27
N THR A 193 -1.26 -11.30 29.57
CA THR A 193 -1.55 -10.31 30.62
C THR A 193 -0.60 -9.11 30.50
N GLY A 194 -1.14 -7.90 30.69
CA GLY A 194 -0.44 -6.63 30.43
C GLY A 194 -0.50 -6.17 28.97
N TYR A 195 -1.24 -6.86 28.10
CA TYR A 195 -1.48 -6.48 26.70
C TYR A 195 -2.98 -6.54 26.36
N TYR A 196 -3.38 -5.79 25.34
CA TYR A 196 -4.73 -5.80 24.76
C TYR A 196 -4.67 -6.00 23.24
N LEU A 197 -5.70 -6.68 22.71
CA LEU A 197 -5.80 -7.00 21.29
C LEU A 197 -6.29 -5.78 20.51
N ILE A 198 -5.52 -5.37 19.50
CA ILE A 198 -5.88 -4.31 18.57
C ILE A 198 -5.34 -4.63 17.18
N ASN A 199 -6.19 -4.53 16.16
CA ASN A 199 -5.78 -4.71 14.76
C ASN A 199 -5.03 -6.04 14.48
N LYS A 200 -5.48 -7.15 15.08
CA LYS A 200 -4.84 -8.48 15.01
C LYS A 200 -3.48 -8.59 15.71
N GLU A 201 -3.07 -7.56 16.46
CA GLU A 201 -1.79 -7.50 17.18
C GLU A 201 -2.03 -7.17 18.66
N CYS A 202 -1.03 -7.41 19.50
CA CYS A 202 -1.12 -7.10 20.93
C CYS A 202 -0.33 -5.84 21.25
N SER A 203 -1.01 -4.87 21.85
CA SER A 203 -0.41 -3.63 22.34
C SER A 203 -0.33 -3.66 23.85
N LYS A 204 0.73 -3.06 24.42
CA LYS A 204 0.95 -3.06 25.86
C LYS A 204 -0.08 -2.17 26.55
N CYS A 205 -0.61 -2.62 27.70
CA CYS A 205 -1.41 -1.79 28.58
C CYS A 205 -0.60 -0.62 29.15
N GLY A 206 -1.31 0.37 29.71
CA GLY A 206 -0.71 1.46 30.46
C GLY A 206 0.13 0.98 31.66
N LYS A 207 0.87 1.91 32.28
CA LYS A 207 1.81 1.58 33.36
C LYS A 207 1.09 0.91 34.55
N GLN A 208 1.67 -0.19 35.05
CA GLN A 208 1.16 -0.99 36.18
C GLN A 208 -0.26 -1.53 36.00
N CYS A 209 -0.72 -1.62 34.76
CA CYS A 209 -2.00 -2.18 34.40
C CYS A 209 -1.86 -3.63 33.94
N MET A 210 -2.62 -4.53 34.57
CA MET A 210 -2.63 -5.97 34.31
C MET A 210 -3.59 -6.35 33.19
N THR A 211 -4.79 -5.76 33.16
CA THR A 211 -5.75 -5.94 32.05
C THR A 211 -6.35 -4.60 31.68
N CYS A 212 -6.49 -4.34 30.38
CA CYS A 212 -6.97 -3.06 29.87
C CYS A 212 -7.86 -3.25 28.63
N LEU A 213 -8.72 -2.27 28.36
CA LEU A 213 -9.49 -2.20 27.11
C LEU A 213 -8.65 -1.57 25.98
N ASN A 214 -7.88 -0.55 26.34
CA ASN A 214 -6.94 0.16 25.50
C ASN A 214 -5.82 0.75 26.38
N GLU A 215 -4.82 1.43 25.79
CA GLU A 215 -3.68 1.99 26.51
C GLU A 215 -4.05 2.87 27.73
N LYS A 216 -5.19 3.58 27.66
CA LYS A 216 -5.63 4.55 28.68
C LYS A 216 -6.65 3.98 29.66
N GLU A 217 -7.26 2.84 29.35
CA GLU A 217 -8.37 2.30 30.12
C GLU A 217 -8.01 0.99 30.80
N CYS A 218 -7.53 1.10 32.03
CA CYS A 218 -7.21 -0.05 32.86
C CYS A 218 -8.43 -0.64 33.57
N ASN A 219 -8.54 -1.97 33.53
CA ASN A 219 -9.57 -2.75 34.20
C ASN A 219 -9.06 -3.40 35.50
N THR A 220 -7.79 -3.82 35.55
CA THR A 220 -7.14 -4.36 36.74
C THR A 220 -5.69 -3.89 36.82
N CYS A 221 -5.22 -3.53 38.01
CA CYS A 221 -3.84 -3.10 38.24
C CYS A 221 -3.03 -4.19 38.94
N GLU A 222 -1.70 -4.02 38.94
CA GLU A 222 -0.80 -4.77 39.82
C GLU A 222 -1.20 -4.60 41.30
N ASP A 223 -0.69 -5.49 42.16
CA ASP A 223 -0.87 -5.36 43.61
C ASP A 223 -0.33 -4.01 44.11
N GLU A 224 -0.92 -3.47 45.18
CA GLU A 224 -0.60 -2.14 45.74
C GLU A 224 -1.09 -0.94 44.90
N TYR A 225 -1.70 -1.16 43.73
CA TYR A 225 -2.31 -0.11 42.91
C TYR A 225 -3.84 -0.07 43.02
N ILE A 226 -4.38 1.14 43.00
CA ILE A 226 -5.81 1.44 43.03
C ILE A 226 -6.24 2.00 41.67
N ILE A 227 -7.39 1.57 41.16
CA ILE A 227 -7.96 2.12 39.92
C ILE A 227 -8.72 3.41 40.22
N ILE A 228 -8.26 4.52 39.65
CA ILE A 228 -8.94 5.82 39.71
C ILE A 228 -8.99 6.36 38.30
N ASN A 229 -10.19 6.70 37.82
CA ASN A 229 -10.41 7.20 36.46
C ASN A 229 -9.77 6.31 35.37
N LYS A 230 -9.82 4.99 35.57
CA LYS A 230 -9.20 3.97 34.69
C LYS A 230 -7.67 3.97 34.64
N GLU A 231 -7.00 4.69 35.53
CA GLU A 231 -5.55 4.66 35.70
C GLU A 231 -5.16 3.96 37.01
N CYS A 232 -3.99 3.34 37.01
CA CYS A 232 -3.42 2.68 38.18
C CYS A 232 -2.60 3.67 39.00
N ILE A 233 -3.08 3.97 40.20
CA ILE A 233 -2.40 4.87 41.13
C ILE A 233 -1.92 4.07 42.35
N HIS A 234 -0.62 4.11 42.62
CA HIS A 234 -0.04 3.44 43.78
C HIS A 234 -0.68 3.94 45.07
N TYR A 235 -1.02 3.04 45.99
CA TYR A 235 -1.79 3.38 47.19
C TYR A 235 -1.14 4.45 48.08
N SER A 236 0.18 4.56 48.07
CA SER A 236 0.93 5.59 48.81
C SER A 236 0.57 7.01 48.39
N ASN A 237 0.15 7.19 47.13
CA ASN A 237 -0.26 8.48 46.58
C ASN A 237 -1.72 8.81 46.95
N ILE A 238 -2.46 7.85 47.51
CA ILE A 238 -3.81 8.07 48.03
C ILE A 238 -3.72 8.48 49.49
N ASN A 239 -4.13 9.71 49.77
CA ASN A 239 -4.04 10.30 51.11
C ASN A 239 -4.63 9.36 52.17
N LYS A 240 -3.77 8.90 53.10
CA LYS A 240 -4.10 8.02 54.23
C LYS A 240 -4.59 6.62 53.86
N CYS A 241 -4.49 6.15 52.62
CA CYS A 241 -4.65 4.73 52.33
C CYS A 241 -3.44 3.94 52.88
N LYS A 242 -3.67 2.71 53.36
CA LYS A 242 -2.64 1.87 54.00
C LYS A 242 -2.50 0.49 53.40
N GLU A 243 -3.59 -0.09 52.92
CA GLU A 243 -3.62 -1.43 52.33
C GLU A 243 -4.58 -1.39 51.12
N THR A 244 -4.32 -2.27 50.16
CA THR A 244 -5.16 -2.45 48.97
C THR A 244 -5.75 -3.86 48.92
N LYS A 245 -6.94 -3.99 48.35
CA LYS A 245 -7.53 -5.28 47.97
C LYS A 245 -8.39 -5.08 46.73
N ASN A 246 -8.27 -5.96 45.73
CA ASN A 246 -9.02 -5.90 44.47
C ASN A 246 -8.95 -4.51 43.80
N ASN A 247 -7.73 -3.96 43.72
CA ASN A 247 -7.43 -2.62 43.18
C ASN A 247 -8.26 -1.47 43.80
N LYS A 248 -8.64 -1.60 45.07
CA LYS A 248 -9.29 -0.59 45.89
C LYS A 248 -8.55 -0.44 47.22
N CYS A 249 -8.65 0.74 47.84
CA CYS A 249 -8.17 0.93 49.20
C CYS A 249 -9.02 0.08 50.15
N SER A 250 -8.38 -0.90 50.80
CA SER A 250 -9.04 -1.81 51.74
C SER A 250 -8.97 -1.31 53.19
N LYS A 251 -7.99 -0.43 53.48
CA LYS A 251 -7.78 0.12 54.82
C LYS A 251 -7.23 1.53 54.78
N CYS A 252 -7.85 2.42 55.56
CA CYS A 252 -7.34 3.77 55.80
C CYS A 252 -6.59 3.87 57.14
N SER A 253 -5.76 4.89 57.27
CA SER A 253 -5.13 5.28 58.55
C SER A 253 -6.19 5.56 59.63
N PHE A 254 -5.78 5.45 60.89
CA PHE A 254 -6.63 5.77 62.05
C PHE A 254 -7.27 7.17 61.89
N TRP A 255 -8.57 7.28 62.18
CA TRP A 255 -9.49 8.41 61.94
C TRP A 255 -10.07 8.62 60.54
N TYR A 256 -9.71 7.81 59.55
CA TYR A 256 -10.21 7.93 58.17
C TYR A 256 -11.09 6.74 57.78
N GLY A 257 -12.10 6.99 56.94
CA GLY A 257 -13.03 6.00 56.40
C GLY A 257 -12.96 5.95 54.88
N ILE A 258 -13.18 4.76 54.32
CA ILE A 258 -13.12 4.46 52.88
C ILE A 258 -14.47 4.81 52.24
N ASN A 259 -14.48 5.47 51.07
CA ASN A 259 -15.70 5.70 50.30
C ASN A 259 -16.24 4.41 49.65
N GLU A 260 -17.46 4.46 49.13
CA GLU A 260 -18.12 3.30 48.51
C GLU A 260 -17.35 2.75 47.30
N GLU A 261 -16.69 3.62 46.53
CA GLU A 261 -15.88 3.20 45.37
C GLU A 261 -14.53 2.58 45.77
N GLY A 262 -14.05 2.81 47.00
CA GLY A 262 -12.73 2.36 47.46
C GLY A 262 -11.55 3.18 46.95
N THR A 263 -11.79 4.41 46.50
CA THR A 263 -10.79 5.29 45.84
C THR A 263 -10.21 6.37 46.75
N LYS A 264 -10.84 6.66 47.90
CA LYS A 264 -10.40 7.74 48.81
C LYS A 264 -10.67 7.44 50.28
N CYS A 265 -9.81 7.99 51.13
CA CYS A 265 -9.94 7.97 52.59
C CYS A 265 -10.23 9.38 53.12
N ASN A 266 -11.32 9.57 53.86
CA ASN A 266 -11.60 10.87 54.49
C ASN A 266 -12.19 10.75 55.92
N LYS A 267 -12.10 11.82 56.71
CA LYS A 267 -12.62 11.86 58.11
C LYS A 267 -14.16 11.90 58.18
N GLU A 268 -14.81 12.57 57.23
CA GLU A 268 -16.27 12.71 57.20
C GLU A 268 -16.99 11.37 56.97
N ILE A 269 -16.44 10.53 56.09
CA ILE A 269 -16.86 9.17 55.79
C ILE A 269 -16.72 8.33 57.05
N LYS A 270 -15.62 8.46 57.81
CA LYS A 270 -15.49 7.76 59.10
C LYS A 270 -16.62 8.15 60.06
N ARG A 271 -16.96 9.44 60.15
CA ARG A 271 -18.07 9.95 60.97
C ARG A 271 -19.42 9.43 60.48
N LYS A 272 -19.68 9.45 59.16
CA LYS A 272 -20.91 8.93 58.54
C LYS A 272 -21.07 7.42 58.77
N ASN A 273 -20.01 6.64 58.57
CA ASN A 273 -20.03 5.19 58.79
C ASN A 273 -20.28 4.86 60.27
N LYS A 274 -19.68 5.60 61.20
CA LYS A 274 -19.94 5.43 62.65
C LYS A 274 -21.40 5.75 63.01
N ARG A 275 -21.99 6.82 62.42
CA ARG A 275 -23.42 7.16 62.60
C ARG A 275 -24.34 6.07 62.03
N LYS A 276 -24.11 5.59 60.80
CA LYS A 276 -24.87 4.48 60.19
C LYS A 276 -24.80 3.22 61.06
N GLN A 277 -23.62 2.86 61.55
CA GLN A 277 -23.44 1.68 62.40
C GLN A 277 -24.17 1.81 63.73
N GLN A 278 -24.12 2.98 64.37
CA GLN A 278 -24.90 3.26 65.58
C GLN A 278 -26.42 3.20 65.33
N GLN A 279 -26.88 3.67 64.17
CA GLN A 279 -28.29 3.64 63.80
C GLN A 279 -28.78 2.21 63.49
N TYR A 280 -27.96 1.40 62.82
CA TYR A 280 -28.22 -0.02 62.59
C TYR A 280 -28.30 -0.81 63.89
N LEU A 281 -27.35 -0.60 64.81
CA LEU A 281 -27.36 -1.23 66.14
C LEU A 281 -28.62 -0.84 66.94
N LYS A 282 -29.07 0.42 66.85
CA LYS A 282 -30.32 0.87 67.47
C LYS A 282 -31.54 0.16 66.87
N PHE A 283 -31.62 0.04 65.55
CA PHE A 283 -32.69 -0.69 64.86
C PHE A 283 -32.71 -2.17 65.23
N HIS A 284 -31.55 -2.84 65.26
CA HIS A 284 -31.46 -4.26 65.62
C HIS A 284 -31.90 -4.53 67.06
N ASN A 285 -31.55 -3.65 67.99
CA ASN A 285 -31.99 -3.75 69.37
C ASN A 285 -33.50 -3.51 69.51
N GLN A 286 -34.08 -2.57 68.75
CA GLN A 286 -35.53 -2.34 68.72
C GLN A 286 -36.29 -3.56 68.17
N ILE A 287 -35.80 -4.19 67.09
CA ILE A 287 -36.38 -5.40 66.52
C ILE A 287 -36.28 -6.57 67.52
N SER A 288 -35.13 -6.76 68.16
CA SER A 288 -34.96 -7.82 69.16
C SER A 288 -35.90 -7.64 70.37
N ASN A 289 -36.16 -6.40 70.78
CA ASN A 289 -37.11 -6.10 71.84
C ASN A 289 -38.58 -6.31 71.42
N LEU A 290 -38.92 -6.10 70.15
CA LEU A 290 -40.26 -6.39 69.61
C LEU A 290 -40.52 -7.91 69.56
N TYR A 291 -39.55 -8.71 69.12
CA TYR A 291 -39.65 -10.18 69.16
C TYR A 291 -39.78 -10.74 70.59
N HIS A 292 -39.21 -10.07 71.59
CA HIS A 292 -39.39 -10.45 72.99
C HIS A 292 -40.80 -10.16 73.53
N LEU A 293 -41.54 -9.20 72.95
CA LEU A 293 -42.91 -8.84 73.35
C LEU A 293 -43.99 -9.68 72.66
N GLU A 294 -43.68 -10.39 71.58
CA GLU A 294 -44.63 -11.28 70.87
C GLU A 294 -44.55 -12.76 71.35
N MET A 295 -43.63 -13.08 72.27
CA MET A 295 -43.48 -14.42 72.87
C MET A 295 -43.93 -14.50 74.36
N GLU A 296 -44.58 -13.45 74.86
CA GLU A 296 -45.34 -13.45 76.13
C GLU A 296 -46.85 -13.42 75.85
#